data_AF-A0A3B9XRL7-F1
#
_entry.id   AF-A0A3B9XRL7-F1
#
_cell.length_a   1.000
_cell.length_b   1.000
_cell.length_c   1.000
_cell.angle_alpha   90.00
_cell.angle_beta   90.00
_cell.angle_gamma   90.00
#
_symmetry.space_group_name_H-M   'P 1'
#
loop_
_entity.id
_entity.type
_entity.pdbx_description
1 polymer ?
#
loop_
_entity_poly.entity_id
_entity_poly.type
_entity_poly.pdbx_seq_one_letter_code
_entity_poly.pdbx_strand_id
1 'polypeptide(L)' 'MLPELSRHLNPGGIAVIEVGNSWEALEDAYPQVGFTWLEFERGGMGVFLLTKEQIDHHQADFVL' A
#
# COMPACT_ATOMS: atom_id res chain seq x y z
N MET A 1 -4.63 -6.18 7.93
CA MET A 1 -5.54 -5.38 7.07
C MET A 1 -5.04 -5.35 5.63
N LEU A 2 -3.77 -4.98 5.35
CA LEU A 2 -3.22 -4.97 3.99
C LEU A 2 -3.28 -6.32 3.24
N PRO A 3 -2.97 -7.48 3.86
CA PRO A 3 -3.05 -8.77 3.19
C PRO A 3 -4.45 -9.12 2.68
N GLU A 4 -5.47 -8.77 3.47
CA GLU A 4 -6.88 -9.08 3.17
C GLU A 4 -7.39 -8.32 1.94
N LEU A 5 -6.82 -7.17 1.60
CA LEU A 5 -7.22 -6.36 0.44
C LEU A 5 -7.16 -7.15 -0.87
N SER A 6 -6.18 -8.04 -1.00
CA SER A 6 -6.02 -8.89 -2.19
C SER A 6 -7.28 -9.73 -2.49
N ARG A 7 -8.04 -10.12 -1.45
CA ARG A 7 -9.29 -10.89 -1.59
C ARG A 7 -10.46 -10.08 -2.16
N HIS A 8 -10.35 -8.76 -2.13
CA HIS A 8 -11.36 -7.83 -2.60
C HIS A 8 -11.05 -7.25 -3.99
N LEU A 9 -9.90 -7.59 -4.56
CA LEU A 9 -9.46 -7.11 -5.87
C LEU A 9 -9.60 -8.22 -6.92
N ASN A 10 -10.00 -7.82 -8.13
CA ASN A 10 -9.88 -8.67 -9.31
C ASN A 10 -8.40 -8.73 -9.76
N PRO A 11 -8.00 -9.73 -10.57
CA PRO A 11 -6.69 -9.73 -11.22
C PRO A 11 -6.43 -8.41 -11.96
N GLY A 12 -5.25 -7.81 -11.76
CA GLY A 12 -4.89 -6.49 -12.27
C GLY A 12 -5.54 -5.31 -11.53
N GLY A 13 -6.27 -5.56 -10.44
CA GLY A 13 -6.89 -4.51 -9.61
C GLY A 13 -5.86 -3.73 -8.80
N ILE A 14 -6.21 -2.49 -8.46
CA ILE A 14 -5.40 -1.61 -7.62
C ILE A 14 -6.16 -1.23 -6.35
N ALA A 15 -5.43 -1.12 -5.25
CA ALA A 15 -5.88 -0.48 -4.02
C ALA A 15 -5.21 0.89 -3.90
N VAL A 16 -5.98 1.93 -3.58
CA VAL A 16 -5.48 3.27 -3.26
C VAL A 16 -5.87 3.56 -1.81
N ILE A 17 -4.88 3.87 -0.98
CA ILE A 17 -5.06 3.92 0.48
C ILE A 17 -4.43 5.19 1.01
N GLU A 18 -5.19 5.94 1.82
CA GLU A 18 -4.71 7.11 2.55
C GLU A 18 -4.37 6.72 4.00
N VAL A 19 -3.15 7.04 4.43
CA VAL A 19 -2.64 6.87 5.79
C VAL A 19 -2.21 8.19 6.43
N GLY A 20 -2.24 9.29 5.67
CA GLY A 20 -1.88 10.63 6.11
C GLY A 20 -0.48 10.68 6.73
N ASN A 21 -0.37 11.25 7.93
CA ASN A 21 0.91 11.44 8.64
C ASN A 21 1.61 10.13 9.06
N SER A 22 0.99 8.96 8.87
CA SER A 22 1.56 7.67 9.27
C SER A 22 2.42 7.02 8.17
N TRP A 23 2.70 7.74 7.09
CA TRP A 23 3.40 7.22 5.91
C TRP A 23 4.82 6.67 6.20
N GLU A 24 5.68 7.45 6.85
CA GLU A 24 7.02 7.05 7.30
C GLU A 24 6.97 5.81 8.20
N ALA A 25 6.03 5.78 9.16
CA ALA A 25 5.86 4.63 10.03
C ALA A 25 5.44 3.36 9.26
N LEU A 26 4.71 3.53 8.15
CA LEU A 26 4.34 2.41 7.27
C LEU A 26 5.53 1.90 6.46
N GLU A 27 6.37 2.79 5.94
CA GLU A 27 7.61 2.42 5.25
C GLU A 27 8.59 1.71 6.18
N ASP A 28 8.75 2.22 7.41
CA ASP A 28 9.59 1.62 8.44
C ASP A 28 9.09 0.23 8.85
N ALA A 29 7.77 0.04 8.93
CA ALA A 29 7.17 -1.25 9.29
C ALA A 29 7.32 -2.29 8.17
N TYR A 30 7.30 -1.86 6.89
CA TYR A 30 7.32 -2.74 5.73
C TYR A 30 8.36 -2.32 4.70
N PRO A 31 9.67 -2.33 5.05
CA PRO A 31 10.72 -1.75 4.22
C PRO A 31 10.98 -2.52 2.91
N GLN A 32 10.46 -3.74 2.80
CA GLN A 32 10.56 -4.55 1.58
C GLN A 32 9.40 -4.30 0.59
N VAL A 33 8.35 -3.62 1.04
CA VAL A 33 7.17 -3.34 0.21
C VAL A 33 7.42 -2.06 -0.55
N GLY A 34 7.53 -2.16 -1.88
CA GLY A 34 7.70 -1.00 -2.76
C GLY A 34 6.41 -0.18 -2.91
N PHE A 35 6.06 0.61 -1.89
CA PHE A 35 4.91 1.52 -1.93
C PHE A 35 5.05 2.54 -3.06
N THR A 36 3.99 2.72 -3.85
CA THR A 36 3.90 3.80 -4.84
C THR A 36 3.12 4.96 -4.24
N TRP A 37 3.80 5.92 -3.63
CA TRP A 37 3.20 7.13 -3.09
C TRP A 37 2.71 8.05 -4.22
N LEU A 38 1.47 8.50 -4.12
CA LEU A 38 0.83 9.37 -5.10
C LEU A 38 1.08 10.83 -4.74
N GLU A 39 1.50 11.61 -5.73
CA GLU A 39 1.66 13.06 -5.63
C GLU A 39 0.43 13.78 -6.18
N PHE A 40 0.02 14.88 -5.54
CA PHE A 40 -1.16 15.65 -5.92
C PHE A 40 -0.80 17.11 -6.20
N GLU A 41 -1.38 17.67 -7.26
CA GLU A 41 -1.14 19.08 -7.66
C GLU A 41 -1.59 20.10 -6.60
N ARG A 42 -2.53 19.74 -5.73
CA ARG A 42 -3.12 20.62 -4.70
C ARG A 42 -2.83 20.14 -3.27
N GLY A 43 -1.60 19.67 -3.04
CA GLY A 43 -1.19 19.17 -1.74
C GLY A 43 -1.94 17.90 -1.32
N GLY A 44 -1.58 17.39 -0.14
CA GLY A 44 -1.96 16.04 0.31
C GLY A 44 -0.79 15.08 0.17
N MET A 45 -0.60 14.25 1.20
CA MET A 45 0.49 13.28 1.32
C MET A 45 -0.03 12.04 2.01
N GLY A 46 0.74 10.96 1.97
CA GLY A 46 0.37 9.72 2.64
C GLY A 46 -0.75 8.97 1.94
N VAL A 47 -0.90 9.12 0.62
CA VAL A 47 -1.74 8.23 -0.19
C VAL A 47 -0.82 7.37 -1.06
N PHE A 48 -1.00 6.06 -1.04
CA PHE A 48 -0.25 5.15 -1.89
C PHE A 48 -1.15 4.22 -2.69
N LEU A 49 -0.56 3.61 -3.71
CA LEU A 49 -1.14 2.56 -4.52
C LEU A 49 -0.37 1.25 -4.35
N LEU A 50 -1.11 0.14 -4.30
CA LEU A 50 -0.58 -1.22 -4.52
C LEU A 50 -1.48 -1.97 -5.49
N THR A 51 -0.89 -2.75 -6.39
CA THR A 51 -1.66 -3.72 -7.18
C THR A 51 -1.98 -4.96 -6.36
N LYS A 52 -3.01 -5.71 -6.78
CA LYS A 52 -3.31 -7.03 -6.21
C LYS A 52 -2.08 -7.94 -6.18
N GLU A 53 -1.32 -7.96 -7.27
CA GLU A 53 -0.14 -8.81 -7.43
C GLU A 53 0.98 -8.41 -6.47
N GLN A 54 1.17 -7.11 -6.21
CA GLN A 54 2.10 -6.65 -5.18
C GLN A 54 1.64 -7.09 -3.78
N ILE A 55 0.35 -6.98 -3.48
CA ILE A 55 -0.21 -7.43 -2.19
C ILE A 55 -0.04 -8.95 -2.02
N ASP A 56 -0.23 -9.73 -3.09
CA ASP A 56 -0.03 -11.18 -3.09
C ASP A 56 1.45 -11.56 -2.95
N HIS A 57 2.36 -10.82 -3.60
CA HIS A 57 3.79 -11.05 -3.51
C HIS A 57 4.35 -10.83 -2.10
N HIS A 58 3.85 -9.80 -1.41
CA HIS A 58 4.34 -9.37 -0.10
C HIS A 58 3.54 -9.93 1.09
N GLN A 59 2.72 -10.98 0.90
CA GLN A 59 1.93 -11.58 2.00
C GLN A 59 2.77 -11.93 3.22
N ALA A 60 4.00 -12.43 3.00
CA ALA A 60 4.92 -12.80 4.07
C ALA A 60 5.66 -11.62 4.71
N ASP A 61 5.64 -10.44 4.09
CA ASP A 61 6.24 -9.22 4.63
C ASP A 61 5.25 -8.44 5.49
N PHE A 62 3.95 -8.59 5.25
CA PHE A 62 2.87 -7.96 6.01
C PHE A 62 2.55 -8.67 7.35
N VAL A 63 3.58 -9.04 8.10
CA VAL A 63 3.47 -9.64 9.44
C VAL A 63 3.93 -8.63 10.49
N LEU A 64 2.95 -8.11 11.22
CA LEU A 64 3.11 -7.57 12.57
C LEU A 64 2.47 -8.54 13.56
#